data_AF-A0A1I3KR06-F1
#
_entry.id   AF-A0A1I3KR06-F1
#
_cell.length_a   1.000
_cell.length_b   1.000
_cell.length_c   1.000
_cell.angle_alpha   90.00
_cell.angle_beta   90.00
_cell.angle_gamma   90.00
#
_symmetry.space_group_name_H-M   'P 1'
#
loop_
_entity.id
_entity.type
_entity.pdbx_description
1 polymer ?
#
loop_
_entity_poly.entity_id
_entity_poly.type
_entity_poly.pdbx_seq_one_letter_code
_entity_poly.pdbx_strand_id
1 'polypeptide(L)'
;MIRPMVVQHATPARKMLAQIRRGITGNEGLASNGARKAKQEENVKAAGRENMKSPICDMLGIEFPLLAFSHCRDVVAAVSRAGGFGVLGATAHTPDTLERELKWIDDHIDGKPYGIDVLIPENISTSGEKNVTWKSLEARVPAEHRKYTSDLLKKYDIELTTTDVTDDRPQPFDAETALELLEVSFNHPIRLIANALGVPPKAMIEMGKRHKVPVAALVGAKEHALRQVAAGVDILVVQGTEAGGHCGEVSTMVLVPEVIKAIKPIRDVPVLAAGGIMTGRQMAACMAMGAAGAWTGSVWLATVESETSEIFREKMIAASSRDAIRSKGRTGKPARQLRSVWTDAWDRAPESPGALPMPLQSIISRDAFNSIDRAAAAGNTRARDLVSYFVGQGVGLIDSVKSAGAVVQEFKEEFAEAVEHMNALVAE
;
A
#
# COMPACT_ATOMS: atom_id res chain seq x y z
N MET A 1 -14.18 -33.87 47.80
CA MET A 1 -13.04 -33.24 47.10
C MET A 1 -13.07 -33.69 45.65
N ILE A 2 -13.57 -32.84 44.75
CA ILE A 2 -13.54 -33.09 43.30
C ILE A 2 -12.67 -31.98 42.71
N ARG A 3 -11.47 -32.33 42.22
CA ARG A 3 -10.63 -31.41 41.44
C ARG A 3 -11.17 -31.38 40.00
N PRO A 4 -11.41 -30.20 39.38
CA PRO A 4 -11.69 -30.17 37.95
C PRO A 4 -10.36 -30.28 37.18
N MET A 5 -10.32 -31.20 36.22
CA MET A 5 -9.32 -31.23 35.15
C MET A 5 -9.52 -29.99 34.26
N VAL A 6 -8.64 -29.01 34.39
CA VAL A 6 -8.53 -27.93 33.41
C VAL A 6 -7.65 -28.44 32.27
N VAL A 7 -8.28 -28.80 31.15
CA VAL A 7 -7.56 -29.05 29.90
C VAL A 7 -7.18 -27.69 29.33
N GLN A 8 -5.91 -27.30 29.49
CA GLN A 8 -5.37 -26.10 28.85
C GLN A 8 -5.30 -26.32 27.32
N HIS A 9 -6.26 -25.79 26.58
CA HIS A 9 -6.10 -25.61 25.14
C HIS A 9 -5.22 -24.38 24.89
N ALA A 10 -4.08 -24.58 24.22
CA ALA A 10 -3.25 -23.47 23.79
C ALA A 10 -4.03 -22.62 22.77
N THR A 11 -4.08 -21.31 23.02
CA THR A 11 -4.67 -20.34 22.09
C THR A 11 -3.93 -20.37 20.73
N PRO A 12 -4.61 -20.06 19.60
CA PRO A 12 -4.00 -20.07 18.27
C PRO A 12 -2.69 -19.26 18.18
N ALA A 13 -2.60 -18.12 18.89
CA ALA A 13 -1.38 -17.33 19.00
C ALA A 13 -0.21 -18.12 19.61
N ARG A 14 -0.43 -18.88 20.69
CA ARG A 14 0.60 -19.73 21.34
C ARG A 14 1.10 -20.84 20.41
N LYS A 15 0.26 -21.35 19.50
CA LYS A 15 0.67 -22.35 18.51
C LYS A 15 1.52 -21.76 17.40
N MET A 16 1.15 -20.58 16.89
CA MET A 16 1.96 -19.82 15.92
C MET A 16 3.34 -19.46 16.51
N LEU A 17 3.38 -18.99 17.76
CA LEU A 17 4.60 -18.71 18.52
C LEU A 17 5.53 -19.93 18.67
N ALA A 18 4.94 -21.10 18.96
CA ALA A 18 5.71 -22.35 19.09
C ALA A 18 6.34 -22.81 17.77
N GLN A 19 5.82 -22.40 16.62
CA GLN A 19 6.35 -22.76 15.30
C GLN A 19 7.41 -21.77 14.80
N ILE A 20 7.24 -20.46 15.04
CA ILE A 20 8.29 -19.46 14.78
C ILE A 20 9.60 -19.87 15.49
N ARG A 21 9.50 -20.28 16.76
CA ARG A 21 10.66 -20.77 17.54
C ARG A 21 11.26 -22.09 17.02
N ARG A 22 10.47 -22.96 16.40
CA ARG A 22 10.94 -24.25 15.83
C ARG A 22 11.61 -24.09 14.46
N GLY A 23 11.27 -23.05 13.70
CA GLY A 23 11.93 -22.76 12.41
C GLY A 23 13.42 -22.39 12.53
N ILE A 24 13.87 -22.00 13.73
CA ILE A 24 15.23 -21.51 14.00
C ILE A 24 16.19 -22.65 14.39
N THR A 25 15.68 -23.83 14.77
CA THR A 25 16.52 -24.95 15.28
C THR A 25 16.14 -26.25 14.59
N GLY A 26 16.86 -26.62 13.52
CA GLY A 26 16.53 -27.87 12.81
C GLY A 26 17.57 -28.33 11.81
N ASN A 27 18.72 -28.78 12.30
CA ASN A 27 19.57 -29.72 11.55
C ASN A 27 19.90 -30.90 12.47
N GLU A 28 19.39 -32.09 12.14
CA GLU A 28 20.01 -33.42 12.37
C GLU A 28 19.01 -34.59 12.15
N GLY A 29 19.48 -35.66 11.48
CA GLY A 29 19.05 -37.05 11.75
C GLY A 29 18.14 -37.76 10.73
N LEU A 30 18.74 -38.61 9.89
CA LEU A 30 18.08 -39.54 8.95
C LEU A 30 17.40 -40.74 9.66
N ALA A 31 16.16 -41.08 9.25
CA ALA A 31 15.59 -42.43 9.37
C ALA A 31 14.41 -42.69 8.40
N SER A 32 14.51 -43.81 7.66
CA SER A 32 13.59 -44.59 6.81
C SER A 32 12.37 -43.94 6.10
N ASN A 33 12.34 -44.08 4.76
CA ASN A 33 11.47 -43.40 3.79
C ASN A 33 10.00 -43.88 3.66
N GLY A 34 9.63 -45.06 4.16
CA GLY A 34 8.28 -45.63 3.91
C GLY A 34 7.19 -45.12 4.85
N ALA A 35 7.40 -45.26 6.16
CA ALA A 35 6.46 -44.79 7.18
C ALA A 35 6.46 -43.26 7.34
N ARG A 36 7.57 -42.58 6.96
CA ARG A 36 7.63 -41.12 6.88
C ARG A 36 6.65 -40.59 5.85
N LYS A 37 6.53 -41.18 4.65
CA LYS A 37 5.64 -40.66 3.60
C LYS A 37 4.17 -40.66 4.01
N ALA A 38 3.67 -41.74 4.62
CA ALA A 38 2.29 -41.84 5.10
C ALA A 38 2.02 -40.95 6.33
N LYS A 39 2.94 -40.88 7.31
CA LYS A 39 2.83 -39.94 8.44
C LYS A 39 3.06 -38.49 8.03
N GLN A 40 3.79 -38.22 6.96
CA GLN A 40 4.03 -36.90 6.40
C GLN A 40 2.85 -36.46 5.54
N GLU A 41 2.16 -37.37 4.85
CA GLU A 41 0.88 -37.08 4.16
C GLU A 41 -0.28 -36.90 5.15
N GLU A 42 -0.34 -37.66 6.25
CA GLU A 42 -1.29 -37.41 7.35
C GLU A 42 -0.93 -36.16 8.16
N ASN A 43 0.34 -35.89 8.46
CA ASN A 43 0.76 -34.65 9.12
C ASN A 43 0.67 -33.43 8.20
N VAL A 44 0.76 -33.56 6.87
CA VAL A 44 0.51 -32.45 5.92
C VAL A 44 -0.99 -32.17 5.80
N LYS A 45 -1.85 -33.19 5.97
CA LYS A 45 -3.31 -32.99 6.09
C LYS A 45 -3.74 -32.44 7.46
N ALA A 46 -3.03 -32.79 8.54
CA ALA A 46 -3.30 -32.29 9.90
C ALA A 46 -2.60 -30.95 10.22
N ALA A 47 -1.48 -30.65 9.55
CA ALA A 47 -0.82 -29.35 9.53
C ALA A 47 -1.27 -28.54 8.31
N GLY A 48 -2.58 -28.49 8.07
CA GLY A 48 -3.14 -27.38 7.29
C GLY A 48 -2.59 -26.11 7.91
N ARG A 49 -1.80 -25.33 7.14
CA ARG A 49 -1.19 -24.05 7.56
C ARG A 49 -2.19 -23.34 8.49
N GLU A 50 -1.93 -23.32 9.80
CA GLU A 50 -2.89 -22.74 10.76
C GLU A 50 -2.83 -21.22 10.55
N ASN A 51 -3.64 -20.73 9.62
CA ASN A 51 -3.79 -19.32 9.30
C ASN A 51 -4.24 -18.55 10.56
N MET A 52 -3.83 -17.28 10.67
CA MET A 52 -4.41 -16.40 11.66
C MET A 52 -5.94 -16.35 11.47
N LYS A 53 -6.70 -16.53 12.54
CA LYS A 53 -8.16 -16.40 12.50
C LYS A 53 -8.56 -14.93 12.36
N SER A 54 -8.64 -14.47 11.11
CA SER A 54 -9.11 -13.14 10.72
C SER A 54 -10.03 -13.27 9.51
N PRO A 55 -11.14 -12.49 9.43
CA PRO A 55 -11.98 -12.43 8.25
C PRO A 55 -11.19 -12.12 6.96
N ILE A 56 -10.12 -11.33 7.06
CA ILE A 56 -9.26 -11.00 5.93
C ILE A 56 -8.49 -12.25 5.44
N CYS A 57 -7.97 -13.06 6.36
CA CYS A 57 -7.31 -14.32 6.03
C CYS A 57 -8.27 -15.28 5.32
N ASP A 58 -9.50 -15.38 5.79
CA ASP A 58 -10.52 -16.26 5.23
C ASP A 58 -10.98 -15.78 3.83
N MET A 59 -11.22 -14.49 3.66
CA MET A 59 -11.66 -13.91 2.38
C MET A 59 -10.59 -14.01 1.29
N LEU A 60 -9.34 -13.72 1.64
CA LEU A 60 -8.23 -13.62 0.69
C LEU A 60 -7.45 -14.91 0.52
N GLY A 61 -7.60 -15.88 1.45
CA GLY A 61 -6.86 -17.14 1.43
C GLY A 61 -5.39 -16.98 1.85
N ILE A 62 -5.12 -16.16 2.87
CA ILE A 62 -3.76 -15.84 3.35
C ILE A 62 -3.50 -16.25 4.79
N GLU A 63 -2.22 -16.36 5.14
CA GLU A 63 -1.75 -16.83 6.45
C GLU A 63 -1.75 -15.70 7.50
N PHE A 64 -1.40 -14.48 7.08
CA PHE A 64 -1.23 -13.32 7.95
C PHE A 64 -1.85 -12.07 7.29
N PRO A 65 -2.75 -11.31 7.97
CA PRO A 65 -3.55 -10.26 7.35
C PRO A 65 -2.76 -8.94 7.20
N LEU A 66 -1.60 -9.03 6.55
CA LEU A 66 -0.70 -7.93 6.22
C LEU A 66 -0.73 -7.71 4.70
N LEU A 67 -1.36 -6.62 4.29
CA LEU A 67 -1.46 -6.23 2.89
C LEU A 67 -0.37 -5.21 2.56
N ALA A 68 0.31 -5.44 1.43
CA ALA A 68 1.37 -4.61 0.91
C ALA A 68 0.95 -3.91 -0.37
N PHE A 69 0.61 -2.63 -0.28
CA PHE A 69 0.41 -1.79 -1.45
C PHE A 69 1.75 -1.33 -2.01
N SER A 70 1.98 -1.61 -3.30
CA SER A 70 3.21 -1.23 -3.99
C SER A 70 2.95 -0.95 -5.47
N HIS A 71 3.79 -0.11 -6.07
CA HIS A 71 3.86 0.06 -7.52
C HIS A 71 4.88 -0.88 -8.18
N CYS A 72 5.59 -1.69 -7.38
CA CYS A 72 6.55 -2.67 -7.88
C CYS A 72 5.99 -4.09 -7.78
N ARG A 73 5.90 -4.77 -8.93
CA ARG A 73 5.49 -6.18 -9.03
C ARG A 73 6.36 -7.12 -8.21
N ASP A 74 7.66 -6.84 -8.08
CA ASP A 74 8.60 -7.68 -7.33
C ASP A 74 8.28 -7.67 -5.83
N VAL A 75 7.91 -6.51 -5.27
CA VAL A 75 7.41 -6.39 -3.89
C VAL A 75 6.12 -7.18 -3.71
N VAL A 76 5.18 -7.07 -4.65
CA VAL A 76 3.89 -7.78 -4.62
C VAL A 76 4.12 -9.29 -4.54
N ALA A 77 4.93 -9.84 -5.44
CA ALA A 77 5.25 -11.27 -5.46
C ALA A 77 6.00 -11.71 -4.19
N ALA A 78 7.00 -10.94 -3.74
CA ALA A 78 7.80 -11.28 -2.57
C ALA A 78 6.97 -11.31 -1.27
N VAL A 79 6.09 -10.34 -1.05
CA VAL A 79 5.22 -10.31 0.13
C VAL A 79 4.23 -11.47 0.12
N SER A 80 3.58 -11.73 -1.02
CA SER A 80 2.63 -12.85 -1.14
C SER A 80 3.30 -14.21 -0.92
N ARG A 81 4.51 -14.43 -1.45
CA ARG A 81 5.30 -15.64 -1.17
C ARG A 81 5.65 -15.80 0.31
N ALA A 82 5.93 -14.71 1.01
CA ALA A 82 6.24 -14.71 2.44
C ALA A 82 5.03 -14.92 3.37
N GLY A 83 3.81 -14.99 2.81
CA GLY A 83 2.57 -15.25 3.53
C GLY A 83 1.76 -14.01 3.94
N GLY A 84 2.17 -12.83 3.48
CA GLY A 84 1.32 -11.64 3.43
C GLY A 84 0.46 -11.61 2.16
N PHE A 85 0.05 -10.42 1.72
CA PHE A 85 -0.75 -10.23 0.50
C PHE A 85 -0.31 -8.97 -0.25
N GLY A 86 0.33 -9.14 -1.41
CA GLY A 86 0.70 -8.02 -2.27
C GLY A 86 -0.49 -7.42 -3.01
N VAL A 87 -0.50 -6.09 -3.17
CA VAL A 87 -1.47 -5.33 -3.95
C VAL A 87 -0.74 -4.40 -4.91
N LEU A 88 -0.91 -4.61 -6.22
CA LEU A 88 -0.30 -3.76 -7.25
C LEU A 88 -1.15 -2.51 -7.51
N GLY A 89 -0.55 -1.32 -7.41
CA GLY A 89 -1.19 -0.07 -7.82
C GLY A 89 -1.17 0.11 -9.35
N ALA A 90 -2.31 -0.13 -10.01
CA ALA A 90 -2.40 -0.22 -11.47
C ALA A 90 -2.67 1.12 -12.19
N THR A 91 -2.92 2.21 -11.47
CA THR A 91 -3.40 3.48 -12.07
C THR A 91 -2.43 4.15 -13.04
N ALA A 92 -1.12 3.91 -12.92
CA ALA A 92 -0.15 4.46 -13.85
C ALA A 92 0.00 3.62 -15.14
N HIS A 93 -0.67 2.47 -15.23
CA HIS A 93 -0.56 1.54 -16.34
C HIS A 93 -1.60 1.81 -17.44
N THR A 94 -1.21 1.47 -18.66
CA THR A 94 -2.11 1.18 -19.78
C THR A 94 -2.57 -0.28 -19.69
N PRO A 95 -3.65 -0.70 -20.39
CA PRO A 95 -4.05 -2.11 -20.43
C PRO A 95 -2.90 -3.05 -20.81
N ASP A 96 -2.13 -2.70 -21.85
CA ASP A 96 -0.99 -3.48 -22.31
C ASP A 96 0.14 -3.59 -21.28
N THR A 97 0.46 -2.48 -20.60
CA THR A 97 1.48 -2.52 -19.56
C THR A 97 0.98 -3.26 -18.33
N LEU A 98 -0.29 -3.15 -17.97
CA LEU A 98 -0.88 -3.88 -16.84
C LEU A 98 -0.86 -5.39 -17.12
N GLU A 99 -1.31 -5.84 -18.29
CA GLU A 99 -1.28 -7.25 -18.71
C GLU A 99 0.13 -7.85 -18.54
N ARG A 100 1.16 -7.14 -19.00
CA ARG A 100 2.56 -7.60 -18.85
C ARG A 100 2.99 -7.72 -17.39
N GLU A 101 2.60 -6.76 -16.54
CA GLU A 101 2.94 -6.78 -15.12
C GLU A 101 2.20 -7.90 -14.38
N LEU A 102 0.91 -8.09 -14.66
CA LEU A 102 0.10 -9.14 -14.05
C LEU A 102 0.54 -10.53 -14.49
N LYS A 103 0.83 -10.71 -15.78
CA LYS A 103 1.42 -11.96 -16.28
C LYS A 103 2.74 -12.27 -15.58
N TRP A 104 3.59 -11.26 -15.38
CA TRP A 104 4.83 -11.46 -14.63
C TRP A 104 4.54 -11.88 -13.19
N ILE A 105 3.59 -11.24 -12.51
CA ILE A 105 3.22 -11.62 -11.14
C ILE A 105 2.75 -13.08 -11.11
N ASP A 106 1.84 -13.48 -11.98
CA ASP A 106 1.34 -14.85 -12.07
C ASP A 106 2.47 -15.88 -12.24
N ASP A 107 3.43 -15.58 -13.11
CA ASP A 107 4.56 -16.45 -13.40
C ASP A 107 5.56 -16.54 -12.22
N HIS A 108 5.55 -15.58 -11.28
CA HIS A 108 6.54 -15.48 -10.20
C HIS A 108 5.96 -15.59 -8.78
N ILE A 109 4.65 -15.63 -8.60
CA ILE A 109 4.01 -15.58 -7.27
C ILE A 109 3.81 -16.96 -6.60
N ASP A 110 4.22 -18.04 -7.26
CA ASP A 110 4.09 -19.42 -6.78
C ASP A 110 2.65 -19.81 -6.40
N GLY A 111 1.68 -19.31 -7.16
CA GLY A 111 0.25 -19.52 -6.92
C GLY A 111 -0.29 -18.87 -5.65
N LYS A 112 0.47 -17.97 -5.02
CA LYS A 112 0.02 -17.20 -3.86
C LYS A 112 -0.94 -16.08 -4.29
N PRO A 113 -1.91 -15.72 -3.43
CA PRO A 113 -2.91 -14.72 -3.79
C PRO A 113 -2.32 -13.31 -3.77
N TYR A 114 -2.86 -12.43 -4.62
CA TYR A 114 -2.54 -11.00 -4.67
C TYR A 114 -3.76 -10.20 -5.10
N GLY A 115 -3.67 -8.88 -4.98
CA GLY A 115 -4.74 -7.95 -5.36
C GLY A 115 -4.25 -6.83 -6.26
N ILE A 116 -5.22 -6.05 -6.73
CA ILE A 116 -4.98 -4.87 -7.57
C ILE A 116 -5.69 -3.66 -6.98
N ASP A 117 -5.08 -2.48 -7.07
CA ASP A 117 -5.71 -1.20 -6.79
C ASP A 117 -5.84 -0.39 -8.09
N VAL A 118 -7.08 -0.09 -8.48
CA VAL A 118 -7.43 0.73 -9.65
C VAL A 118 -8.21 1.95 -9.17
N LEU A 119 -7.64 3.13 -9.38
CA LEU A 119 -8.28 4.39 -9.01
C LEU A 119 -9.30 4.82 -10.06
N ILE A 120 -10.58 4.78 -9.70
CA ILE A 120 -11.68 5.24 -10.55
C ILE A 120 -12.41 6.38 -9.84
N PRO A 121 -12.24 7.63 -10.30
CA PRO A 121 -12.81 8.79 -9.63
C PRO A 121 -14.33 8.82 -9.74
N GLU A 122 -15.01 9.07 -8.61
CA GLU A 122 -16.46 9.30 -8.55
C GLU A 122 -16.89 10.54 -9.36
N ASN A 123 -16.06 11.59 -9.37
CA ASN A 123 -16.23 12.81 -10.15
C ASN A 123 -14.93 13.12 -10.89
N ILE A 124 -14.94 13.02 -12.22
CA ILE A 124 -13.82 13.48 -13.05
C ILE A 124 -13.79 15.01 -12.93
N SER A 125 -12.63 15.62 -12.66
CA SER A 125 -12.48 17.09 -12.57
C SER A 125 -12.82 17.84 -13.87
N THR A 126 -13.09 17.10 -14.95
CA THR A 126 -13.56 17.57 -16.25
C THR A 126 -15.03 17.26 -16.48
N SER A 127 -15.81 17.00 -15.43
CA SER A 127 -17.25 16.69 -15.51
C SER A 127 -17.98 17.72 -16.38
N GLY A 128 -18.22 17.36 -17.65
CA GLY A 128 -18.85 18.21 -18.67
C GLY A 128 -18.01 18.46 -19.94
N GLU A 129 -16.68 18.38 -19.87
CA GLU A 129 -15.79 18.49 -21.04
C GLU A 129 -15.62 17.10 -21.69
N LYS A 130 -15.96 16.99 -22.98
CA LYS A 130 -15.67 15.79 -23.79
C LYS A 130 -14.28 15.90 -24.41
N ASN A 131 -13.57 14.78 -24.56
CA ASN A 131 -12.27 14.67 -25.24
C ASN A 131 -11.12 15.46 -24.59
N VAL A 132 -11.02 15.44 -23.26
CA VAL A 132 -9.84 16.00 -22.58
C VAL A 132 -8.68 15.03 -22.69
N THR A 133 -7.62 15.45 -23.39
CA THR A 133 -6.38 14.68 -23.55
C THR A 133 -5.31 15.20 -22.61
N TRP A 134 -4.24 14.42 -22.44
CA TRP A 134 -3.08 14.87 -21.67
C TRP A 134 -2.51 16.20 -22.21
N LYS A 135 -2.39 16.32 -23.54
CA LYS A 135 -1.81 17.51 -24.20
C LYS A 135 -2.68 18.76 -24.03
N SER A 136 -4.00 18.62 -24.03
CA SER A 136 -4.89 19.76 -23.76
C SER A 136 -4.78 20.24 -22.31
N LEU A 137 -4.55 19.33 -21.34
CA LEU A 137 -4.25 19.71 -19.95
C LEU A 137 -2.88 20.38 -19.81
N GLU A 138 -1.87 19.93 -20.55
CA GLU A 138 -0.56 20.58 -20.60
C GLU A 138 -0.65 22.04 -21.09
N ALA A 139 -1.47 22.30 -22.10
CA ALA A 139 -1.69 23.66 -22.61
C ALA A 139 -2.35 24.59 -21.57
N ARG A 140 -3.06 24.03 -20.57
CA ARG A 140 -3.69 24.78 -19.47
C ARG A 140 -2.72 25.17 -18.35
N VAL A 141 -1.49 24.63 -18.36
CA VAL A 141 -0.48 24.96 -17.35
C VAL A 141 0.08 26.37 -17.59
N PRO A 142 -0.03 27.31 -16.62
CA PRO A 142 0.47 28.67 -16.81
C PRO A 142 1.98 28.74 -17.07
N ALA A 143 2.39 29.67 -17.95
CA ALA A 143 3.79 29.87 -18.30
C ALA A 143 4.68 30.20 -17.09
N GLU A 144 4.15 30.95 -16.12
CA GLU A 144 4.85 31.27 -14.87
C GLU A 144 5.21 30.01 -14.07
N HIS A 145 4.33 29.02 -14.01
CA HIS A 145 4.60 27.78 -13.27
C HIS A 145 5.64 26.91 -13.98
N ARG A 146 5.60 26.87 -15.32
CA ARG A 146 6.63 26.21 -16.14
C ARG A 146 7.99 26.87 -15.95
N LYS A 147 8.02 28.21 -16.00
CA LYS A 147 9.23 29.00 -15.78
C LYS A 147 9.80 28.78 -14.38
N TYR A 148 8.95 28.87 -13.35
CA TYR A 148 9.34 28.64 -11.97
C TYR A 148 9.98 27.25 -11.78
N THR A 149 9.37 26.21 -12.36
CA THR A 149 9.89 24.84 -12.29
C THR A 149 11.24 24.71 -12.98
N SER A 150 11.37 25.23 -14.20
CA SER A 150 12.64 25.24 -14.94
C SER A 150 13.73 25.98 -14.15
N ASP A 151 13.40 27.17 -13.62
CA ASP A 151 14.37 27.99 -12.88
C ASP A 151 14.78 27.33 -11.57
N LEU A 152 13.84 26.67 -10.86
CA LEU A 152 14.14 25.89 -9.68
C LEU A 152 15.14 24.77 -10.00
N LEU A 153 14.89 23.98 -11.05
CA LEU A 153 15.78 22.87 -11.43
C LEU A 153 17.16 23.38 -11.89
N LYS A 154 17.21 24.47 -12.65
CA LYS A 154 18.47 25.11 -13.07
C LYS A 154 19.34 25.55 -11.89
N LYS A 155 18.74 26.00 -10.78
CA LYS A 155 19.50 26.36 -9.56
C LYS A 155 20.32 25.17 -9.03
N TYR A 156 19.96 23.93 -9.35
CA TYR A 156 20.61 22.69 -8.90
C TYR A 156 21.30 21.92 -10.04
N ASP A 157 21.58 22.60 -11.16
CA ASP A 157 22.24 22.01 -12.33
C ASP A 157 21.45 20.84 -12.94
N ILE A 158 20.11 20.96 -12.94
CA ILE A 158 19.19 19.98 -13.52
C ILE A 158 18.49 20.62 -14.72
N GLU A 159 18.63 19.99 -15.88
CA GLU A 159 17.86 20.34 -17.07
C GLU A 159 16.49 19.66 -17.03
N LEU A 160 15.41 20.44 -17.17
CA LEU A 160 14.06 19.90 -17.26
C LEU A 160 13.85 19.23 -18.63
N THR A 161 13.62 17.93 -18.63
CA THR A 161 13.15 17.22 -19.84
C THR A 161 11.66 16.93 -19.70
N THR A 162 10.88 17.41 -20.67
CA THR A 162 9.45 17.08 -20.76
C THR A 162 9.24 15.77 -21.51
N THR A 163 8.28 14.98 -21.06
CA THR A 163 7.92 13.74 -21.76
C THR A 163 6.96 14.08 -22.88
N ASP A 164 7.34 13.82 -24.13
CA ASP A 164 6.41 13.96 -25.25
C ASP A 164 5.35 12.87 -25.18
N VAL A 165 4.09 13.25 -25.28
CA VAL A 165 2.95 12.34 -25.22
C VAL A 165 2.17 12.45 -26.52
N THR A 166 1.59 11.33 -26.96
CA THR A 166 0.73 11.33 -28.14
C THR A 166 -0.48 12.25 -27.91
N ASP A 167 -0.95 12.88 -28.99
CA ASP A 167 -2.04 13.87 -28.93
C ASP A 167 -3.35 13.29 -28.36
N ASP A 168 -3.56 12.00 -28.58
CA ASP A 168 -4.73 11.20 -28.21
C ASP A 168 -4.61 10.54 -26.83
N ARG A 169 -3.48 10.68 -26.13
CA ARG A 169 -3.30 10.06 -24.81
C ARG A 169 -4.43 10.49 -23.86
N PRO A 170 -5.18 9.54 -23.28
CA PRO A 170 -6.23 9.84 -22.32
C PRO A 170 -5.69 10.65 -21.14
N GLN A 171 -6.55 11.50 -20.58
CA GLN A 171 -6.22 12.23 -19.36
C GLN A 171 -5.98 11.27 -18.17
N PRO A 172 -5.26 11.72 -17.13
CA PRO A 172 -5.18 10.97 -15.88
C PRO A 172 -6.57 10.64 -15.33
N PHE A 173 -6.73 9.41 -14.83
CA PHE A 173 -7.98 8.92 -14.21
C PHE A 173 -9.19 8.93 -15.15
N ASP A 174 -8.95 8.77 -16.45
CA ASP A 174 -10.00 8.55 -17.44
C ASP A 174 -10.82 7.29 -17.10
N ALA A 175 -12.15 7.41 -17.15
CA ALA A 175 -13.05 6.36 -16.70
C ALA A 175 -13.10 5.17 -17.67
N GLU A 176 -12.95 5.40 -18.98
CA GLU A 176 -12.94 4.33 -19.98
C GLU A 176 -11.67 3.48 -19.83
N THR A 177 -10.52 4.14 -19.77
CA THR A 177 -9.24 3.48 -19.48
C THR A 177 -9.31 2.71 -18.17
N ALA A 178 -9.91 3.27 -17.12
CA ALA A 178 -10.05 2.58 -15.84
C ALA A 178 -10.92 1.31 -15.92
N LEU A 179 -11.96 1.29 -16.75
CA LEU A 179 -12.76 0.09 -17.00
C LEU A 179 -11.95 -0.98 -17.76
N GLU A 180 -11.14 -0.59 -18.75
CA GLU A 180 -10.24 -1.52 -19.45
C GLU A 180 -9.21 -2.13 -18.48
N LEU A 181 -8.65 -1.33 -17.56
CA LEU A 181 -7.76 -1.84 -16.52
C LEU A 181 -8.46 -2.84 -15.59
N LEU A 182 -9.75 -2.63 -15.28
CA LEU A 182 -10.54 -3.61 -14.53
C LEU A 182 -10.70 -4.91 -15.33
N GLU A 183 -11.06 -4.84 -16.60
CA GLU A 183 -11.21 -6.03 -17.45
C GLU A 183 -9.91 -6.84 -17.50
N VAL A 184 -8.78 -6.19 -17.75
CA VAL A 184 -7.46 -6.84 -17.68
C VAL A 184 -7.26 -7.48 -16.31
N SER A 185 -7.50 -6.75 -15.21
CA SER A 185 -7.32 -7.26 -13.85
C SER A 185 -8.11 -8.55 -13.57
N PHE A 186 -9.35 -8.65 -14.07
CA PHE A 186 -10.22 -9.83 -13.87
C PHE A 186 -9.91 -11.01 -14.80
N ASN A 187 -9.05 -10.83 -15.81
CA ASN A 187 -8.51 -11.95 -16.61
C ASN A 187 -7.40 -12.70 -15.89
N HIS A 188 -6.88 -12.13 -14.80
CA HIS A 188 -5.85 -12.71 -13.95
C HIS A 188 -6.45 -13.27 -12.65
N PRO A 189 -5.75 -14.19 -11.95
CA PRO A 189 -6.25 -14.86 -10.73
C PRO A 189 -6.17 -13.97 -9.47
N ILE A 190 -6.58 -12.70 -9.59
CA ILE A 190 -6.61 -11.75 -8.48
C ILE A 190 -7.59 -12.20 -7.38
N ARG A 191 -7.26 -11.87 -6.14
CA ARG A 191 -8.07 -12.20 -4.95
C ARG A 191 -8.58 -10.97 -4.20
N LEU A 192 -8.29 -9.78 -4.71
CA LEU A 192 -8.81 -8.50 -4.23
C LEU A 192 -8.77 -7.47 -5.36
N ILE A 193 -9.79 -6.63 -5.44
CA ILE A 193 -9.74 -5.39 -6.22
C ILE A 193 -10.05 -4.20 -5.30
N ALA A 194 -9.23 -3.16 -5.32
CA ALA A 194 -9.36 -1.98 -4.47
C ALA A 194 -9.59 -0.72 -5.31
N ASN A 195 -10.31 0.25 -4.74
CA ASN A 195 -10.40 1.62 -5.27
C ASN A 195 -10.07 2.62 -4.15
N ALA A 196 -9.17 3.58 -4.42
CA ALA A 196 -8.85 4.64 -3.46
C ALA A 196 -9.46 6.02 -3.80
N LEU A 197 -10.23 6.18 -4.89
CA LEU A 197 -10.81 7.46 -5.29
C LEU A 197 -12.35 7.48 -5.21
N GLY A 198 -12.87 7.59 -3.98
CA GLY A 198 -14.30 7.72 -3.76
C GLY A 198 -15.04 6.39 -3.83
N VAL A 199 -16.34 6.42 -4.06
CA VAL A 199 -17.16 5.19 -4.10
C VAL A 199 -16.80 4.39 -5.36
N PRO A 200 -16.46 3.08 -5.24
CA PRO A 200 -16.25 2.23 -6.41
C PRO A 200 -17.42 2.30 -7.39
N PRO A 201 -17.16 2.38 -8.71
CA PRO A 201 -18.22 2.33 -9.70
C PRO A 201 -19.05 1.05 -9.56
N LYS A 202 -20.33 1.12 -9.90
CA LYS A 202 -21.23 -0.06 -9.87
C LYS A 202 -20.66 -1.24 -10.65
N ALA A 203 -20.09 -0.99 -11.82
CA ALA A 203 -19.46 -2.00 -12.65
C ALA A 203 -18.37 -2.78 -11.90
N MET A 204 -17.52 -2.08 -11.13
CA MET A 204 -16.46 -2.71 -10.32
C MET A 204 -17.04 -3.64 -9.25
N ILE A 205 -18.10 -3.21 -8.57
CA ILE A 205 -18.79 -4.00 -7.53
C ILE A 205 -19.47 -5.24 -8.15
N GLU A 206 -20.11 -5.07 -9.31
CA GLU A 206 -20.77 -6.16 -10.04
C GLU A 206 -19.76 -7.18 -10.58
N MET A 207 -18.62 -6.73 -11.10
CA MET A 207 -17.52 -7.61 -11.53
C MET A 207 -16.92 -8.36 -10.34
N GLY A 208 -16.66 -7.68 -9.22
CA GLY A 208 -16.19 -8.34 -7.99
C GLY A 208 -17.11 -9.48 -7.55
N LYS A 209 -18.43 -9.24 -7.53
CA LYS A 209 -19.45 -10.27 -7.25
C LYS A 209 -19.43 -11.41 -8.26
N ARG A 210 -19.39 -11.10 -9.56
CA ARG A 210 -19.38 -12.10 -10.64
C ARG A 210 -18.18 -13.04 -10.55
N HIS A 211 -16.99 -12.48 -10.26
CA HIS A 211 -15.73 -13.21 -10.18
C HIS A 211 -15.42 -13.75 -8.77
N LYS A 212 -16.28 -13.48 -7.78
CA LYS A 212 -16.06 -13.83 -6.36
C LYS A 212 -14.73 -13.27 -5.82
N VAL A 213 -14.44 -12.03 -6.22
CA VAL A 213 -13.30 -11.23 -5.76
C VAL A 213 -13.85 -10.09 -4.91
N PRO A 214 -13.46 -9.99 -3.62
CA PRO A 214 -13.92 -8.91 -2.77
C PRO A 214 -13.46 -7.55 -3.29
N VAL A 215 -14.32 -6.55 -3.14
CA VAL A 215 -14.00 -5.16 -3.45
C VAL A 215 -13.61 -4.43 -2.17
N ALA A 216 -12.42 -3.84 -2.14
CA ALA A 216 -11.96 -2.94 -1.09
C ALA A 216 -12.13 -1.47 -1.49
N ALA A 217 -12.31 -0.60 -0.51
CA ALA A 217 -12.25 0.84 -0.73
C ALA A 217 -11.51 1.57 0.39
N LEU A 218 -10.68 2.55 0.01
CA LEU A 218 -9.96 3.39 0.97
C LEU A 218 -10.86 4.50 1.51
N VAL A 219 -10.75 4.76 2.82
CA VAL A 219 -11.52 5.80 3.52
C VAL A 219 -10.63 6.55 4.50
N GLY A 220 -10.65 7.88 4.43
CA GLY A 220 -9.95 8.78 5.35
C GLY A 220 -10.87 9.52 6.32
N ALA A 221 -12.17 9.21 6.33
CA ALA A 221 -13.18 9.83 7.18
C ALA A 221 -14.38 8.89 7.41
N LYS A 222 -15.08 9.06 8.52
CA LYS A 222 -16.28 8.27 8.88
C LYS A 222 -17.36 8.33 7.80
N GLU A 223 -17.62 9.52 7.27
CA GLU A 223 -18.67 9.76 6.27
C GLU A 223 -18.36 9.01 4.96
N HIS A 224 -17.08 8.84 4.62
CA HIS A 224 -16.68 8.01 3.49
C HIS A 224 -17.00 6.55 3.76
N ALA A 225 -16.67 6.02 4.93
CA ALA A 225 -16.95 4.64 5.31
C ALA A 225 -18.45 4.30 5.20
N LEU A 226 -19.32 5.18 5.70
CA LEU A 226 -20.78 5.00 5.59
C LEU A 226 -21.25 4.87 4.14
N ARG A 227 -20.74 5.72 3.23
CA ARG A 227 -21.05 5.64 1.80
C ARG A 227 -20.54 4.34 1.17
N GLN A 228 -19.33 3.90 1.50
CA GLN A 228 -18.77 2.66 0.97
C GLN A 228 -19.55 1.42 1.42
N VAL A 229 -19.92 1.35 2.70
CA VAL A 229 -20.72 0.23 3.22
C VAL A 229 -22.09 0.17 2.55
N ALA A 230 -22.73 1.32 2.35
CA ALA A 230 -24.00 1.44 1.62
C ALA A 230 -23.89 1.04 0.14
N ALA A 231 -22.76 1.32 -0.51
CA ALA A 231 -22.48 0.89 -1.88
C ALA A 231 -22.26 -0.62 -2.02
N GLY A 232 -21.99 -1.32 -0.91
CA GLY A 232 -21.77 -2.77 -0.90
C GLY A 232 -20.31 -3.19 -0.96
N VAL A 233 -19.38 -2.34 -0.54
CA VAL A 233 -17.94 -2.65 -0.43
C VAL A 233 -17.70 -3.78 0.58
N ASP A 234 -16.82 -4.73 0.26
CA ASP A 234 -16.57 -5.93 1.07
C ASP A 234 -15.51 -5.71 2.16
N ILE A 235 -14.54 -4.83 1.92
CA ILE A 235 -13.44 -4.52 2.84
C ILE A 235 -13.21 -3.00 2.89
N LEU A 236 -13.05 -2.42 4.08
CA LEU A 236 -12.64 -1.01 4.22
C LEU A 236 -11.15 -0.92 4.54
N VAL A 237 -10.44 -0.06 3.83
CA VAL A 237 -9.07 0.32 4.16
C VAL A 237 -9.12 1.69 4.82
N VAL A 238 -9.00 1.73 6.15
CA VAL A 238 -9.18 2.94 6.96
C VAL A 238 -7.82 3.61 7.14
N GLN A 239 -7.62 4.71 6.41
CA GLN A 239 -6.33 5.37 6.24
C GLN A 239 -6.23 6.63 7.10
N GLY A 240 -5.41 6.58 8.15
CA GLY A 240 -5.07 7.73 8.98
C GLY A 240 -4.10 8.69 8.30
N THR A 241 -4.00 9.90 8.87
CA THR A 241 -3.16 11.01 8.41
C THR A 241 -1.66 10.69 8.37
N GLU A 242 -1.22 9.66 9.10
CA GLU A 242 0.17 9.21 9.12
C GLU A 242 0.58 8.52 7.82
N ALA A 243 -0.37 8.11 6.96
CA ALA A 243 -0.10 7.46 5.68
C ALA A 243 0.71 8.34 4.71
N GLY A 244 1.50 7.69 3.85
CA GLY A 244 2.13 8.33 2.69
C GLY A 244 1.12 8.56 1.56
N GLY A 245 1.40 9.52 0.69
CA GLY A 245 0.52 9.86 -0.43
C GLY A 245 -0.69 10.69 0.01
N HIS A 246 -1.76 10.68 -0.78
CA HIS A 246 -3.00 11.39 -0.41
C HIS A 246 -3.62 10.77 0.85
N CYS A 247 -3.85 11.60 1.86
CA CYS A 247 -4.40 11.17 3.14
C CYS A 247 -5.31 12.22 3.77
N GLY A 248 -6.24 11.75 4.62
CA GLY A 248 -7.08 12.57 5.48
C GLY A 248 -6.31 13.25 6.60
N GLU A 249 -7.04 13.80 7.57
CA GLU A 249 -6.45 14.60 8.67
C GLU A 249 -6.48 13.89 10.02
N VAL A 250 -7.32 12.86 10.16
CA VAL A 250 -7.52 12.12 11.42
C VAL A 250 -6.46 11.02 11.55
N SER A 251 -5.89 10.85 12.74
CA SER A 251 -4.88 9.82 13.02
C SER A 251 -5.46 8.41 12.97
N THR A 252 -4.61 7.43 12.70
CA THR A 252 -4.98 6.01 12.63
C THR A 252 -5.58 5.52 13.95
N MET A 253 -4.99 5.96 15.07
CA MET A 253 -5.46 5.68 16.43
C MET A 253 -6.91 6.15 16.69
N VAL A 254 -7.33 7.24 16.06
CA VAL A 254 -8.67 7.82 16.23
C VAL A 254 -9.64 7.31 15.18
N LEU A 255 -9.22 7.30 13.92
CA LEU A 255 -10.07 7.01 12.77
C LEU A 255 -10.54 5.56 12.72
N VAL A 256 -9.64 4.60 13.01
CA VAL A 256 -9.97 3.16 12.95
C VAL A 256 -11.14 2.79 13.87
N PRO A 257 -11.10 3.05 15.19
CA PRO A 257 -12.23 2.72 16.07
C PRO A 257 -13.47 3.57 15.79
N GLU A 258 -13.33 4.83 15.34
CA GLU A 258 -14.48 5.65 14.93
C GLU A 258 -15.24 5.02 13.77
N VAL A 259 -14.52 4.62 12.72
CA VAL A 259 -15.11 3.98 11.54
C VAL A 259 -15.79 2.66 11.93
N ILE A 260 -15.10 1.78 12.66
CA ILE A 260 -15.65 0.48 13.09
C ILE A 260 -16.96 0.69 13.86
N LYS A 261 -16.98 1.63 14.82
CA LYS A 261 -18.19 1.95 15.58
C LYS A 261 -19.33 2.44 14.68
N ALA A 262 -19.02 3.27 13.69
CA ALA A 262 -20.02 3.88 12.81
C ALA A 262 -20.67 2.88 11.84
N ILE A 263 -19.91 1.91 11.31
CA ILE A 263 -20.41 0.95 10.32
C ILE A 263 -21.15 -0.24 10.94
N LYS A 264 -20.85 -0.57 12.21
CA LYS A 264 -21.36 -1.76 12.90
C LYS A 264 -22.89 -1.89 12.88
N PRO A 265 -23.71 -0.83 13.03
CA PRO A 265 -25.17 -0.93 12.92
C PRO A 265 -25.69 -1.22 11.50
N ILE A 266 -24.84 -1.09 10.48
CA ILE A 266 -25.22 -1.21 9.07
C ILE A 266 -24.83 -2.60 8.55
N ARG A 267 -23.55 -2.95 8.65
CA ARG A 267 -23.01 -4.24 8.23
C ARG A 267 -21.64 -4.47 8.88
N ASP A 268 -21.37 -5.73 9.24
CA ASP A 268 -20.07 -6.14 9.76
C ASP A 268 -19.05 -6.26 8.61
N VAL A 269 -18.46 -5.13 8.24
CA VAL A 269 -17.46 -5.04 7.16
C VAL A 269 -16.06 -5.05 7.78
N PRO A 270 -15.17 -5.99 7.41
CA PRO A 270 -13.82 -6.04 7.96
C PRO A 270 -13.02 -4.79 7.57
N VAL A 271 -12.28 -4.28 8.56
CA VAL A 271 -11.45 -3.07 8.44
C VAL A 271 -9.97 -3.45 8.42
N LEU A 272 -9.25 -2.99 7.41
CA LEU A 272 -7.80 -2.94 7.38
C LEU A 272 -7.35 -1.55 7.87
N ALA A 273 -6.55 -1.49 8.92
CA ALA A 273 -5.95 -0.24 9.37
C ALA A 273 -4.81 0.17 8.42
N ALA A 274 -4.73 1.44 8.06
CA ALA A 274 -3.67 1.99 7.22
C ALA A 274 -3.17 3.33 7.76
N GLY A 275 -1.86 3.58 7.60
CA GLY A 275 -1.20 4.80 8.05
C GLY A 275 -0.30 4.58 9.26
N GLY A 276 0.99 4.90 9.11
CA GLY A 276 1.97 4.81 10.20
C GLY A 276 2.34 3.39 10.68
N ILE A 277 1.80 2.33 10.08
CA ILE A 277 2.09 0.93 10.44
C ILE A 277 3.35 0.46 9.72
N MET A 278 4.42 0.25 10.49
CA MET A 278 5.75 -0.16 10.01
C MET A 278 6.29 -1.40 10.72
N THR A 279 5.64 -1.84 11.80
CA THR A 279 6.07 -2.93 12.68
C THR A 279 4.90 -3.84 13.02
N GLY A 280 5.20 -5.09 13.38
CA GLY A 280 4.21 -6.05 13.88
C GLY A 280 3.54 -5.58 15.17
N ARG A 281 4.25 -4.82 16.01
CA ARG A 281 3.70 -4.21 17.24
C ARG A 281 2.61 -3.19 16.92
N GLN A 282 2.84 -2.33 15.92
CA GLN A 282 1.83 -1.36 15.47
C GLN A 282 0.63 -2.05 14.83
N MET A 283 0.86 -3.12 14.07
CA MET A 283 -0.23 -3.95 13.54
C MET A 283 -1.06 -4.58 14.67
N ALA A 284 -0.41 -5.14 15.71
CA ALA A 284 -1.09 -5.69 16.87
C ALA A 284 -1.94 -4.64 17.60
N ALA A 285 -1.42 -3.42 17.78
CA ALA A 285 -2.17 -2.31 18.36
C ALA A 285 -3.41 -1.97 17.52
N CYS A 286 -3.29 -1.95 16.18
CA CYS A 286 -4.44 -1.72 15.30
C CYS A 286 -5.50 -2.83 15.39
N MET A 287 -5.07 -4.09 15.47
CA MET A 287 -5.98 -5.21 15.63
C MET A 287 -6.66 -5.22 17.01
N ALA A 288 -5.96 -4.78 18.06
CA ALA A 288 -6.56 -4.57 19.39
C ALA A 288 -7.66 -3.49 19.37
N MET A 289 -7.57 -2.49 18.49
CA MET A 289 -8.63 -1.50 18.25
C MET A 289 -9.82 -2.05 17.43
N GLY A 290 -9.75 -3.30 16.96
CA GLY A 290 -10.81 -3.97 16.21
C GLY A 290 -10.56 -4.09 14.70
N ALA A 291 -9.39 -3.67 14.19
CA ALA A 291 -9.04 -3.94 12.80
C ALA A 291 -8.86 -5.45 12.56
N ALA A 292 -9.22 -5.91 11.37
CA ALA A 292 -9.05 -7.30 10.93
C ALA A 292 -7.66 -7.55 10.30
N GLY A 293 -6.86 -6.50 10.10
CA GLY A 293 -5.51 -6.58 9.55
C GLY A 293 -4.92 -5.20 9.30
N ALA A 294 -3.81 -5.16 8.57
CA ALA A 294 -3.12 -3.93 8.20
C ALA A 294 -2.94 -3.80 6.69
N TRP A 295 -3.07 -2.58 6.19
CA TRP A 295 -2.71 -2.17 4.83
C TRP A 295 -1.53 -1.20 4.93
N THR A 296 -0.41 -1.58 4.31
CA THR A 296 0.88 -0.92 4.50
C THR A 296 1.47 -0.54 3.14
N GLY A 297 2.21 0.58 3.11
CA GLY A 297 2.84 1.09 1.89
C GLY A 297 4.30 1.47 2.13
N SER A 298 4.53 2.42 3.03
CA SER A 298 5.87 3.00 3.25
C SER A 298 6.94 2.01 3.71
N VAL A 299 6.55 0.95 4.42
CA VAL A 299 7.51 -0.08 4.89
C VAL A 299 8.15 -0.85 3.73
N TRP A 300 7.47 -0.92 2.58
CA TRP A 300 7.97 -1.63 1.40
C TRP A 300 8.94 -0.80 0.57
N LEU A 301 9.02 0.51 0.80
CA LEU A 301 9.89 1.40 0.02
C LEU A 301 11.38 1.19 0.32
N ALA A 302 11.70 0.53 1.45
CA ALA A 302 13.05 0.24 1.91
C ALA A 302 13.45 -1.22 1.62
N THR A 303 12.75 -1.91 0.72
CA THR A 303 13.07 -3.29 0.42
C THR A 303 13.96 -3.42 -0.82
N VAL A 304 14.72 -4.51 -0.91
CA VAL A 304 15.58 -4.79 -2.08
C VAL A 304 14.79 -4.89 -3.38
N GLU A 305 13.53 -5.32 -3.28
CA GLU A 305 12.59 -5.44 -4.40
C GLU A 305 11.99 -4.09 -4.84
N SER A 306 12.05 -3.04 -4.02
CA SER A 306 11.41 -1.76 -4.35
C SER A 306 12.11 -1.06 -5.51
N GLU A 307 11.29 -0.42 -6.36
CA GLU A 307 11.66 0.43 -7.48
C GLU A 307 12.32 1.76 -7.08
N THR A 308 12.35 2.08 -5.78
CA THR A 308 12.90 3.34 -5.28
C THR A 308 14.40 3.46 -5.56
N SER A 309 14.86 4.69 -5.85
CA SER A 309 16.29 4.94 -6.06
C SER A 309 17.09 4.75 -4.78
N GLU A 310 18.37 4.36 -4.92
CA GLU A 310 19.30 4.24 -3.78
C GLU A 310 19.36 5.54 -2.97
N ILE A 311 19.42 6.68 -3.65
CA ILE A 311 19.41 8.01 -3.04
C ILE A 311 18.14 8.22 -2.20
N PHE A 312 16.97 7.83 -2.70
CA PHE A 312 15.74 7.93 -1.92
C PHE A 312 15.79 7.03 -0.68
N ARG A 313 16.27 5.79 -0.80
CA ARG A 313 16.39 4.85 0.35
C ARG A 313 17.33 5.39 1.42
N GLU A 314 18.47 5.94 1.04
CA GLU A 314 19.41 6.57 1.98
C GLU A 314 18.78 7.77 2.70
N LYS A 315 18.06 8.64 1.97
CA LYS A 315 17.32 9.75 2.58
C LYS A 315 16.23 9.26 3.52
N MET A 316 15.61 8.13 3.19
CA MET A 316 14.56 7.53 4.00
C MET A 316 15.10 6.96 5.31
N ILE A 317 16.25 6.28 5.29
CA ILE A 317 16.95 5.77 6.49
C ILE A 317 17.42 6.93 7.39
N ALA A 318 17.86 8.04 6.79
CA ALA A 318 18.29 9.22 7.54
C ALA A 318 17.13 10.06 8.11
N ALA A 319 15.88 9.81 7.68
CA ALA A 319 14.74 10.64 8.01
C ALA A 319 14.14 10.32 9.39
N SER A 320 13.55 11.35 10.01
CA SER A 320 12.69 11.22 11.17
C SER A 320 11.21 11.28 10.78
N SER A 321 10.32 10.95 11.72
CA SER A 321 8.86 11.08 11.52
C SER A 321 8.39 12.51 11.18
N ARG A 322 9.20 13.53 11.48
CA ARG A 322 8.92 14.95 11.20
C ARG A 322 9.25 15.34 9.75
N ASP A 323 10.01 14.52 9.05
CA ASP A 323 10.44 14.78 7.69
C ASP A 323 9.40 14.30 6.67
N ALA A 324 8.47 13.43 7.05
CA ALA A 324 7.30 13.11 6.25
C ALA A 324 6.21 14.20 6.41
N ILE A 325 6.14 15.14 5.47
CA ILE A 325 5.24 16.30 5.51
C ILE A 325 4.09 16.18 4.50
N ARG A 326 2.95 16.82 4.78
CA ARG A 326 1.86 17.00 3.80
C ARG A 326 2.13 18.26 2.99
N SER A 327 2.14 18.12 1.67
CA SER A 327 2.42 19.21 0.72
C SER A 327 1.45 19.14 -0.46
N LYS A 328 1.12 20.30 -1.05
CA LYS A 328 0.37 20.36 -2.32
C LYS A 328 1.30 20.44 -3.53
N GLY A 329 2.57 20.78 -3.34
CA GLY A 329 3.53 21.06 -4.43
C GLY A 329 3.81 19.90 -5.38
N ARG A 330 3.41 18.66 -5.08
CA ARG A 330 3.54 17.51 -6.00
C ARG A 330 2.30 17.26 -6.84
N THR A 331 1.11 17.32 -6.26
CA THR A 331 -0.12 16.86 -6.97
C THR A 331 -1.21 17.91 -7.10
N GLY A 332 -1.10 19.01 -6.35
CA GLY A 332 -2.15 20.02 -6.21
C GLY A 332 -3.13 19.74 -5.08
N LYS A 333 -3.13 18.52 -4.55
CA LYS A 333 -3.85 18.12 -3.33
C LYS A 333 -2.84 17.77 -2.23
N PRO A 334 -3.21 17.93 -0.94
CA PRO A 334 -2.36 17.50 0.16
C PRO A 334 -2.00 16.02 0.03
N ALA A 335 -0.71 15.74 -0.12
CA ALA A 335 -0.16 14.40 -0.11
C ALA A 335 1.09 14.36 0.77
N ARG A 336 1.25 13.30 1.56
CA ARG A 336 2.37 13.12 2.46
C ARG A 336 3.56 12.50 1.74
N GLN A 337 4.71 13.16 1.85
CA GLN A 337 5.94 12.77 1.19
C GLN A 337 7.15 13.20 2.02
N LEU A 338 8.31 12.66 1.67
CA LEU A 338 9.55 13.04 2.31
C LEU A 338 9.88 14.49 1.96
N ARG A 339 10.17 15.33 2.95
CA ARG A 339 10.56 16.72 2.73
C ARG A 339 11.80 16.77 1.83
N SER A 340 11.79 17.71 0.90
CA SER A 340 12.88 18.00 0.00
C SER A 340 12.91 19.50 -0.29
N VAL A 341 13.96 19.94 -0.96
CA VAL A 341 14.03 21.28 -1.54
C VAL A 341 12.81 21.59 -2.41
N TRP A 342 12.29 20.60 -3.16
CA TRP A 342 11.08 20.78 -3.95
C TRP A 342 9.89 21.20 -3.08
N THR A 343 9.61 20.47 -2.00
CA THR A 343 8.48 20.80 -1.14
C THR A 343 8.63 22.15 -0.47
N ASP A 344 9.83 22.50 -0.01
CA ASP A 344 10.06 23.79 0.63
C ASP A 344 9.97 24.95 -0.38
N ALA A 345 10.44 24.75 -1.61
CA ALA A 345 10.30 25.71 -2.70
C ALA A 345 8.82 26.00 -2.99
N TRP A 346 8.00 24.97 -3.19
CA TRP A 346 6.60 25.16 -3.54
C TRP A 346 5.72 25.66 -2.38
N ASP A 347 5.96 25.19 -1.14
CA ASP A 347 5.07 25.48 -0.02
C ASP A 347 5.48 26.72 0.79
N ARG A 348 6.76 27.13 0.77
CA ARG A 348 7.30 28.15 1.68
C ARG A 348 8.04 29.30 0.99
N ALA A 349 8.54 29.12 -0.23
CA ALA A 349 9.33 30.16 -0.88
C ALA A 349 8.43 31.35 -1.29
N PRO A 350 8.81 32.61 -0.99
CA PRO A 350 8.03 33.79 -1.35
C PRO A 350 7.78 33.94 -2.85
N GLU A 351 8.71 33.43 -3.68
CA GLU A 351 8.60 33.46 -5.14
C GLU A 351 7.73 32.34 -5.74
N SER A 352 7.21 31.42 -4.90
CA SER A 352 6.38 30.31 -5.37
C SER A 352 5.06 30.84 -5.96
N PRO A 353 4.67 30.42 -7.17
CA PRO A 353 3.36 30.79 -7.73
C PRO A 353 2.20 30.04 -7.05
N GLY A 354 2.49 29.16 -6.09
CA GLY A 354 1.53 28.28 -5.44
C GLY A 354 1.25 27.01 -6.26
N ALA A 355 0.74 25.98 -5.59
CA ALA A 355 0.41 24.72 -6.27
C ALA A 355 -0.88 24.85 -7.11
N LEU A 356 -0.83 24.38 -8.36
CA LEU A 356 -2.01 24.26 -9.22
C LEU A 356 -2.97 23.19 -8.68
N PRO A 357 -4.27 23.25 -9.01
CA PRO A 357 -5.18 22.14 -8.71
C PRO A 357 -4.76 20.86 -9.45
N MET A 358 -5.10 19.72 -8.87
CA MET A 358 -4.99 18.43 -9.55
C MET A 358 -5.93 18.40 -10.78
N PRO A 359 -5.51 17.89 -11.96
CA PRO A 359 -4.23 17.20 -12.22
C PRO A 359 -3.07 18.10 -12.69
N LEU A 360 -3.28 19.41 -12.90
CA LEU A 360 -2.29 20.29 -13.54
C LEU A 360 -0.94 20.35 -12.81
N GLN A 361 -0.92 20.34 -11.48
CA GLN A 361 0.34 20.30 -10.74
C GLN A 361 1.11 18.98 -10.95
N SER A 362 0.40 17.87 -11.15
CA SER A 362 1.01 16.56 -11.38
C SER A 362 1.72 16.48 -12.73
N ILE A 363 1.25 17.25 -13.72
CA ILE A 363 1.90 17.36 -15.03
C ILE A 363 3.29 17.98 -14.90
N ILE A 364 3.39 19.08 -14.15
CA ILE A 364 4.66 19.77 -13.89
C ILE A 364 5.60 18.90 -13.06
N SER A 365 5.09 18.36 -11.95
CA SER A 365 5.93 17.63 -11.01
C SER A 365 6.44 16.32 -11.59
N ARG A 366 5.66 15.61 -12.43
CA ARG A 366 6.10 14.37 -13.08
C ARG A 366 7.42 14.56 -13.83
N ASP A 367 7.46 15.51 -14.76
CA ASP A 367 8.64 15.73 -15.59
C ASP A 367 9.81 16.29 -14.77
N ALA A 368 9.51 17.09 -13.74
CA ALA A 368 10.52 17.59 -12.80
C ALA A 368 11.16 16.45 -11.98
N PHE A 369 10.36 15.59 -11.34
CA PHE A 369 10.86 14.45 -10.56
C PHE A 369 11.62 13.45 -11.44
N ASN A 370 11.12 13.16 -12.65
CA ASN A 370 11.86 12.34 -13.61
C ASN A 370 13.24 12.94 -13.95
N SER A 371 13.32 14.26 -14.12
CA SER A 371 14.58 14.96 -14.40
C SER A 371 15.51 14.97 -13.18
N ILE A 372 14.96 15.17 -11.97
CA ILE A 372 15.68 15.10 -10.70
C ILE A 372 16.29 13.71 -10.52
N ASP A 373 15.50 12.65 -10.67
CA ASP A 373 15.94 11.27 -10.46
C ASP A 373 17.02 10.87 -11.48
N ARG A 374 16.86 11.26 -12.76
CA ARG A 374 17.91 11.05 -13.78
C ARG A 374 19.20 11.80 -13.45
N ALA A 375 19.13 13.07 -13.06
CA ALA A 375 20.30 13.85 -12.72
C ALA A 375 21.03 13.29 -11.49
N ALA A 376 20.27 12.89 -10.48
CA ALA A 376 20.80 12.29 -9.27
C ALA A 376 21.48 10.93 -9.57
N ALA A 377 20.86 10.08 -10.39
CA ALA A 377 21.45 8.82 -10.85
C ALA A 377 22.71 9.02 -11.72
N ALA A 378 22.80 10.13 -12.46
CA ALA A 378 24.00 10.51 -13.22
C ALA A 378 25.13 11.11 -12.35
N GLY A 379 24.96 11.17 -11.02
CA GLY A 379 25.98 11.64 -10.09
C GLY A 379 25.90 13.13 -9.73
N ASN A 380 24.83 13.84 -10.11
CA ASN A 380 24.62 15.22 -9.64
C ASN A 380 24.27 15.21 -8.15
N THR A 381 25.26 15.55 -7.32
CA THR A 381 25.12 15.59 -5.85
C THR A 381 24.13 16.63 -5.37
N ARG A 382 23.89 17.71 -6.13
CA ARG A 382 22.92 18.76 -5.80
C ARG A 382 21.48 18.32 -6.06
N ALA A 383 21.27 17.40 -7.01
CA ALA A 383 19.95 16.83 -7.28
C ALA A 383 19.43 15.97 -6.11
N ARG A 384 20.34 15.41 -5.30
CA ARG A 384 20.02 14.63 -4.09
C ARG A 384 19.04 15.36 -3.15
N ASP A 385 19.19 16.66 -3.00
CA ASP A 385 18.34 17.44 -2.07
C ASP A 385 16.89 17.57 -2.56
N LEU A 386 16.65 17.39 -3.85
CA LEU A 386 15.33 17.42 -4.47
C LEU A 386 14.65 16.04 -4.53
N VAL A 387 15.41 14.94 -4.48
CA VAL A 387 14.85 13.57 -4.52
C VAL A 387 13.83 13.38 -3.38
N SER A 388 12.63 12.92 -3.72
CA SER A 388 11.56 12.67 -2.75
C SER A 388 10.54 11.67 -3.29
N TYR A 389 9.87 10.97 -2.39
CA TYR A 389 8.80 10.03 -2.69
C TYR A 389 7.69 10.12 -1.64
N PHE A 390 6.51 9.61 -1.98
CA PHE A 390 5.41 9.50 -1.03
C PHE A 390 5.77 8.52 0.09
N VAL A 391 5.79 9.00 1.33
CA VAL A 391 6.15 8.20 2.50
C VAL A 391 5.39 8.71 3.73
N GLY A 392 4.97 7.79 4.59
CA GLY A 392 4.25 8.06 5.81
C GLY A 392 5.15 8.47 6.97
N GLN A 393 4.54 8.92 8.07
CA GLN A 393 5.28 9.36 9.26
C GLN A 393 6.01 8.24 10.00
N GLY A 394 5.70 6.99 9.68
CA GLY A 394 6.45 5.82 10.15
C GLY A 394 7.87 5.73 9.60
N VAL A 395 8.28 6.62 8.68
CA VAL A 395 9.61 6.62 8.05
C VAL A 395 10.76 6.57 9.06
N GLY A 396 10.63 7.20 10.22
CA GLY A 396 11.67 7.20 11.27
C GLY A 396 11.87 5.86 11.99
N LEU A 397 11.15 4.81 11.60
CA LEU A 397 11.33 3.43 12.08
C LEU A 397 12.13 2.56 11.09
N ILE A 398 12.53 3.13 9.94
CA ILE A 398 13.33 2.43 8.94
C ILE A 398 14.81 2.65 9.27
N ASP A 399 15.52 1.59 9.61
CA ASP A 399 16.94 1.63 9.98
C ASP A 399 17.89 1.06 8.91
N SER A 400 17.37 0.27 7.99
CA SER A 400 18.15 -0.50 7.02
C SER A 400 17.31 -0.98 5.85
N VAL A 401 17.98 -1.34 4.75
CA VAL A 401 17.35 -2.03 3.61
C VAL A 401 17.27 -3.53 3.90
N LYS A 402 16.09 -4.11 3.71
CA LYS A 402 15.82 -5.55 3.95
C LYS A 402 15.12 -6.19 2.76
N SER A 403 14.99 -7.51 2.70
CA SER A 403 14.06 -8.11 1.72
C SER A 403 12.62 -7.95 2.19
N ALA A 404 11.67 -7.84 1.26
CA ALA A 404 10.25 -7.80 1.60
C ALA A 404 9.83 -9.05 2.39
N GLY A 405 10.42 -10.20 2.08
CA GLY A 405 10.22 -11.43 2.85
C GLY A 405 10.69 -11.33 4.30
N ALA A 406 11.86 -10.72 4.56
CA ALA A 406 12.36 -10.49 5.91
C ALA A 406 11.45 -9.54 6.70
N VAL A 407 11.00 -8.44 6.08
CA VAL A 407 10.03 -7.51 6.69
C VAL A 407 8.75 -8.25 7.10
N VAL A 408 8.22 -9.15 6.26
CA VAL A 408 7.03 -9.95 6.61
C VAL A 408 7.29 -10.85 7.83
N GLN A 409 8.48 -11.46 7.95
CA GLN A 409 8.81 -12.27 9.13
C GLN A 409 8.94 -11.41 10.39
N GLU A 410 9.60 -10.25 10.31
CA GLU A 410 9.71 -9.31 11.42
C GLU A 410 8.31 -8.87 11.91
N PHE A 411 7.39 -8.57 10.98
CA PHE A 411 6.00 -8.29 11.34
C PHE A 411 5.33 -9.43 12.10
N LYS A 412 5.55 -10.69 11.69
CA LYS A 412 4.97 -11.85 12.37
C LYS A 412 5.55 -12.02 13.77
N GLU A 413 6.86 -11.88 13.91
CA GLU A 413 7.59 -12.00 15.18
C GLU A 413 7.15 -10.90 16.16
N GLU A 414 7.27 -9.63 15.75
CA GLU A 414 6.91 -8.46 16.55
C GLU A 414 5.42 -8.42 16.92
N PHE A 415 4.54 -8.87 16.01
CA PHE A 415 3.12 -9.01 16.30
C PHE A 415 2.89 -10.02 17.42
N ALA A 416 3.55 -11.18 17.33
CA ALA A 416 3.40 -12.24 18.30
C ALA A 416 3.95 -11.81 19.67
N GLU A 417 5.09 -11.12 19.70
CA GLU A 417 5.65 -10.51 20.91
C GLU A 417 4.70 -9.47 21.54
N ALA A 418 4.05 -8.63 20.73
CA ALA A 418 3.07 -7.67 21.23
C ALA A 418 1.88 -8.36 21.88
N VAL A 419 1.39 -9.45 21.28
CA VAL A 419 0.29 -10.25 21.83
C VAL A 419 0.72 -10.96 23.12
N GLU A 420 1.93 -11.51 23.19
CA GLU A 420 2.49 -12.08 24.43
C GLU A 420 2.56 -11.02 25.54
N HIS A 421 3.07 -9.83 25.21
CA HIS A 421 3.16 -8.71 26.15
C HIS A 421 1.78 -8.32 26.68
N MET A 422 0.77 -8.18 25.82
CA MET A 422 -0.60 -7.86 26.23
C MET A 422 -1.22 -8.96 27.10
N ASN A 423 -0.98 -10.23 26.80
CA ASN A 423 -1.45 -11.34 27.62
C ASN A 423 -0.81 -11.36 29.01
N ALA A 424 0.46 -10.94 29.12
CA ALA A 424 1.15 -10.86 30.41
C ALA A 424 0.54 -9.79 31.34
N LEU A 425 -0.12 -8.76 30.80
CA LEU A 425 -0.81 -7.73 31.60
C LEU A 425 -2.03 -8.28 32.36
N VAL A 426 -2.57 -9.42 31.92
CA VAL A 426 -3.75 -10.06 32.52
C VAL A 426 -3.43 -11.44 33.12
N ALA A 427 -2.15 -11.80 33.18
CA ALA A 427 -1.71 -13.04 33.82
C ALA A 427 -1.76 -12.86 35.34
N GLU A 428 -2.46 -13.76 36.02
CA GLU A 428 -2.57 -13.82 37.49
C GLU A 428 -1.25 -14.19 38.17
#